data_AF-A0A941ZU29-F1
#
_entry.id   AF-A0A941ZU29-F1
#
_cell.length_a   1.000
_cell.length_b   1.000
_cell.length_c   1.000
_cell.angle_alpha   90.00
_cell.angle_beta   90.00
_cell.angle_gamma   90.00
#
_symmetry.space_group_name_H-M   'P 1'
#
loop_
_entity.id
_entity.type
_entity.pdbx_description
1 polymer ?
#
loop_
_entity_poly.entity_id
_entity_poly.type
_entity_poly.pdbx_seq_one_letter_code
_entity_poly.pdbx_strand_id
1 'polypeptide(L)'
;TLPALSQGRTILLRRESAHRFLWDQISYVAPSSRRALHAAMHACGITDYRPSALRNDLHQLLRVQEALHLHHEIGEIHETEFGQGLWQEIIAAFPLTRVELLARRVKDLLADTHPSGTLRWVLRERSLAGLALHAAFADRVTRALFPGLTACLESVLLTGDWSAVSQAADAGHGAAARHAAAISEIFCDGKRRNDLSGVEARIERRLGGCLAPEN
;
A
#
# COMPACT_ATOMS: atom_id res chain seq x y z
N THR A 1 5.58 -16.51 3.70
CA THR A 1 4.13 -16.65 3.43
C THR A 1 3.48 -15.30 3.58
N LEU A 2 2.56 -14.90 2.69
CA LEU A 2 1.85 -13.62 2.83
C LEU A 2 1.01 -13.60 4.13
N PRO A 3 1.01 -12.48 4.87
CA PRO A 3 0.40 -12.40 6.19
C PRO A 3 -1.12 -12.43 6.15
N ALA A 4 -1.74 -11.86 5.13
CA ALA A 4 -3.16 -11.96 4.82
C ALA A 4 -3.36 -12.32 3.35
N LEU A 5 -4.54 -12.84 3.02
CA LEU A 5 -5.03 -12.99 1.66
C LEU A 5 -6.55 -13.13 1.64
N SER A 6 -7.14 -12.71 0.54
CA SER A 6 -8.55 -12.88 0.22
C SER A 6 -8.77 -14.08 -0.72
N GLN A 7 -9.80 -14.86 -0.43
CA GLN A 7 -10.29 -15.98 -1.23
C GLN A 7 -11.79 -15.81 -1.44
N GLY A 8 -12.16 -15.20 -2.57
CA GLY A 8 -13.54 -14.78 -2.82
C GLY A 8 -13.97 -13.75 -1.79
N ARG A 9 -14.92 -14.11 -0.91
CA ARG A 9 -15.42 -13.24 0.17
C ARG A 9 -14.84 -13.56 1.55
N THR A 10 -13.88 -14.48 1.61
CA THR A 10 -13.25 -14.92 2.86
C THR A 10 -11.85 -14.33 2.97
N ILE A 11 -11.47 -13.85 4.16
CA ILE A 11 -10.13 -13.33 4.44
C ILE A 11 -9.43 -14.31 5.38
N LEU A 12 -8.23 -14.76 5.02
CA LEU A 12 -7.36 -15.58 5.85
C LEU A 12 -6.19 -14.74 6.36
N LEU A 13 -6.15 -14.48 7.66
CA LEU A 13 -5.04 -13.79 8.34
C LEU A 13 -4.18 -14.81 9.10
N ARG A 14 -2.90 -14.95 8.73
CA ARG A 14 -1.93 -15.86 9.35
C ARG A 14 -1.09 -15.09 10.37
N ARG A 15 -1.55 -15.05 11.63
CA ARG A 15 -0.94 -14.24 12.70
C ARG A 15 0.56 -14.46 12.91
N GLU A 16 1.02 -15.70 12.93
CA GLU A 16 2.46 -15.99 13.11
C GLU A 16 3.29 -15.50 11.92
N SER A 17 2.73 -15.54 10.71
CA SER A 17 3.39 -14.98 9.52
C SER A 17 3.40 -13.46 9.57
N ALA A 18 2.29 -12.84 9.96
CA ALA A 18 2.16 -11.40 10.18
C ALA A 18 3.17 -10.88 11.21
N HIS A 19 3.33 -11.59 12.32
CA HIS A 19 4.29 -11.23 13.37
C HIS A 19 5.74 -11.27 12.89
N ARG A 20 6.16 -12.37 12.25
CA ARG A 20 7.52 -12.47 11.69
C ARG A 20 7.77 -11.40 10.64
N PHE A 21 6.78 -11.13 9.79
CA PHE A 21 6.86 -10.10 8.78
C PHE A 21 7.03 -8.69 9.39
N LEU A 22 6.24 -8.33 10.39
CA LEU A 22 6.39 -7.05 11.10
C LEU A 22 7.77 -6.93 11.76
N TRP A 23 8.25 -8.02 12.38
CA TRP A 23 9.58 -8.04 12.99
C TRP A 23 10.68 -7.76 11.96
N ASP A 24 10.60 -8.38 10.78
CA ASP A 24 11.55 -8.15 9.68
C ASP A 24 11.45 -6.71 9.17
N GLN A 25 10.25 -6.18 8.97
CA GLN A 25 10.05 -4.79 8.52
C GLN A 25 10.64 -3.76 9.50
N ILE A 26 10.51 -4.00 10.80
CA ILE A 26 11.12 -3.15 11.84
C ILE A 26 12.64 -3.28 11.81
N SER A 27 13.14 -4.51 11.74
CA SER A 27 14.59 -4.80 11.80
C SER A 27 15.35 -4.20 10.62
N TYR A 28 14.73 -4.18 9.43
CA TYR A 28 15.32 -3.70 8.18
C TYR A 28 14.75 -2.36 7.70
N VAL A 29 14.12 -1.60 8.59
CA VAL A 29 13.53 -0.31 8.23
C VAL A 29 14.58 0.65 7.65
N ALA A 30 14.25 1.28 6.52
CA ALA A 30 15.11 2.28 5.90
C ALA A 30 15.27 3.51 6.81
N PRO A 31 16.44 4.20 6.80
CA PRO A 31 16.64 5.39 7.62
C PRO A 31 15.57 6.47 7.44
N SER A 32 15.11 6.70 6.20
CA SER A 32 14.04 7.67 5.88
C SER A 32 12.68 7.30 6.48
N SER A 33 12.42 6.02 6.73
CA SER A 33 11.18 5.52 7.33
C SER A 33 11.18 5.50 8.86
N ARG A 34 12.34 5.68 9.51
CA ARG A 34 12.47 5.55 10.98
C ARG A 34 11.58 6.53 11.74
N ARG A 35 11.45 7.77 11.26
CA ARG A 35 10.59 8.77 11.92
C ARG A 35 9.13 8.31 11.97
N ALA A 36 8.61 7.78 10.87
CA ALA A 36 7.26 7.23 10.82
C ALA A 36 7.13 5.99 11.71
N LEU A 37 8.12 5.09 11.70
CA LEU A 37 8.09 3.91 12.57
C LEU A 37 8.10 4.29 14.07
N HIS A 38 8.93 5.25 14.48
CA HIS A 38 8.96 5.74 15.85
C HIS A 38 7.64 6.42 16.24
N ALA A 39 7.00 7.16 15.33
CA ALA A 39 5.68 7.72 15.58
C ALA A 39 4.63 6.61 15.83
N ALA A 40 4.69 5.51 15.07
CA ALA A 40 3.81 4.38 15.29
C ALA A 40 4.05 3.67 16.63
N MET A 41 5.33 3.46 16.97
CA MET A 41 5.74 2.85 18.24
C MET A 41 5.33 3.71 19.43
N HIS A 42 5.58 5.02 19.37
CA HIS A 42 5.19 5.96 20.41
C HIS A 42 3.66 6.01 20.60
N ALA A 43 2.90 6.00 19.50
CA ALA A 43 1.43 5.93 19.56
C ALA A 43 0.92 4.62 20.19
N CYS A 44 1.75 3.57 20.22
CA CYS A 44 1.47 2.31 20.90
C CYS A 44 2.06 2.23 22.33
N GLY A 45 2.64 3.31 22.85
CA GLY A 45 3.28 3.35 24.18
C GLY A 45 4.67 2.71 24.24
N ILE A 46 5.25 2.35 23.09
CA ILE A 46 6.60 1.76 23.01
C ILE A 46 7.62 2.89 23.04
N THR A 47 8.37 2.99 24.15
CA THR A 47 9.40 4.02 24.36
C THR A 47 10.82 3.48 24.29
N ASP A 48 11.00 2.16 24.45
CA ASP A 48 12.27 1.48 24.35
C ASP A 48 12.36 0.66 23.06
N TYR A 49 13.21 1.11 22.14
CA TYR A 49 13.39 0.50 20.83
C TYR A 49 14.46 -0.60 20.81
N ARG A 50 15.06 -0.94 21.96
CA ARG A 50 16.03 -2.04 22.03
C ARG A 50 15.33 -3.37 21.70
N PRO A 51 15.94 -4.26 20.89
CA PRO A 51 15.27 -5.49 20.43
C PRO A 51 14.68 -6.37 21.54
N SER A 52 15.32 -6.42 22.72
CA SER A 52 14.84 -7.20 23.86
C SER A 52 13.59 -6.59 24.52
N ALA A 53 13.53 -5.27 24.63
CA ALA A 53 12.38 -4.56 25.20
C ALA A 53 11.21 -4.53 24.22
N LEU A 54 11.50 -4.29 22.94
CA LEU A 54 10.49 -4.22 21.88
C LEU A 54 9.67 -5.51 21.77
N ARG A 55 10.30 -6.69 21.95
CA ARG A 55 9.59 -7.98 21.91
C ARG A 55 8.45 -8.09 22.91
N ASN A 56 8.57 -7.46 24.09
CA ASN A 56 7.55 -7.52 25.12
C ASN A 56 6.36 -6.59 24.81
N ASP A 57 6.63 -5.47 24.15
CA ASP A 57 5.63 -4.43 23.89
C ASP A 57 5.04 -4.46 22.47
N LEU A 58 5.50 -5.37 21.61
CA LEU A 58 5.11 -5.45 20.19
C LEU A 58 3.63 -5.79 19.98
N HIS A 59 2.95 -6.34 20.99
CA HIS A 59 1.57 -6.80 20.89
C HIS A 59 0.58 -5.72 20.42
N GLN A 60 0.79 -4.46 20.81
CA GLN A 60 -0.04 -3.33 20.34
C GLN A 60 0.19 -3.08 18.85
N LEU A 61 1.46 -3.03 18.44
CA LEU A 61 1.85 -2.77 17.06
C LEU A 61 1.37 -3.90 16.12
N LEU A 62 1.40 -5.15 16.61
CA LEU A 62 0.84 -6.30 15.91
C LEU A 62 -0.66 -6.15 15.67
N ARG A 63 -1.44 -5.73 16.67
CA ARG A 63 -2.88 -5.51 16.48
C ARG A 63 -3.17 -4.42 15.44
N VAL A 64 -2.37 -3.35 15.43
CA VAL A 64 -2.49 -2.31 14.41
C VAL A 64 -2.18 -2.89 13.02
N GLN A 65 -1.08 -3.63 12.89
CA GLN A 65 -0.71 -4.27 11.63
C GLN A 65 -1.75 -5.29 11.14
N GLU A 66 -2.31 -6.11 12.03
CA GLU A 66 -3.40 -7.04 11.71
C GLU A 66 -4.63 -6.29 11.18
N ALA A 67 -4.99 -5.15 11.79
CA ALA A 67 -6.09 -4.32 11.34
C ALA A 67 -5.81 -3.67 9.97
N LEU A 68 -4.57 -3.22 9.72
CA LEU A 68 -4.16 -2.70 8.41
C LEU A 68 -4.30 -3.79 7.33
N HIS A 69 -3.80 -4.99 7.58
CA HIS A 69 -3.94 -6.10 6.64
C HIS A 69 -5.39 -6.50 6.41
N LEU A 70 -6.21 -6.58 7.46
CA LEU A 70 -7.63 -6.89 7.31
C LEU A 70 -8.34 -5.88 6.41
N HIS A 71 -8.09 -4.59 6.60
CA HIS A 71 -8.75 -3.55 5.81
C HIS A 71 -8.19 -3.43 4.40
N HIS A 72 -6.92 -3.78 4.18
CA HIS A 72 -6.37 -3.95 2.84
C HIS A 72 -7.14 -5.03 2.07
N GLU A 73 -7.31 -6.22 2.66
CA GLU A 73 -8.05 -7.32 2.03
C GLU A 73 -9.53 -6.98 1.82
N ILE A 74 -10.16 -6.28 2.77
CA ILE A 74 -11.54 -5.75 2.58
C ILE A 74 -11.57 -4.77 1.40
N GLY A 75 -10.58 -3.89 1.29
CA GLY A 75 -10.43 -2.99 0.16
C GLY A 75 -10.33 -3.75 -1.16
N GLU A 76 -9.46 -4.75 -1.23
CA GLU A 76 -9.23 -5.56 -2.44
C GLU A 76 -10.48 -6.32 -2.88
N ILE A 77 -11.27 -6.86 -1.94
CA ILE A 77 -12.53 -7.56 -2.26
C ILE A 77 -13.57 -6.64 -2.92
N HIS A 78 -13.54 -5.34 -2.60
CA HIS A 78 -14.50 -4.36 -3.14
C HIS A 78 -13.95 -3.57 -4.33
N GLU A 79 -12.66 -3.71 -4.64
CA GLU A 79 -11.99 -3.00 -5.73
C GLU A 79 -12.43 -3.55 -7.10
N THR A 80 -12.79 -2.66 -8.04
CA THR A 80 -13.32 -3.03 -9.36
C THR A 80 -12.77 -2.21 -10.54
N GLU A 81 -11.86 -1.28 -10.30
CA GLU A 81 -11.24 -0.40 -11.31
C GLU A 81 -10.45 -1.21 -12.33
N PHE A 82 -9.71 -2.24 -11.87
CA PHE A 82 -9.28 -3.28 -12.80
C PHE A 82 -10.49 -4.15 -13.12
N GLY A 83 -11.03 -4.00 -14.33
CA GLY A 83 -12.15 -4.79 -14.82
C GLY A 83 -11.97 -6.29 -14.59
N GLN A 84 -13.09 -7.00 -14.42
CA GLN A 84 -13.11 -8.41 -14.02
C GLN A 84 -12.17 -9.29 -14.87
N GLY A 85 -11.20 -9.95 -14.24
CA GLY A 85 -10.24 -10.84 -14.90
C GLY A 85 -9.09 -10.14 -15.62
N LEU A 86 -9.23 -8.85 -15.96
CA LEU A 86 -8.25 -8.11 -16.75
C LEU A 86 -6.92 -7.97 -16.02
N TRP A 87 -6.96 -7.74 -14.70
CA TRP A 87 -5.75 -7.69 -13.90
C TRP A 87 -4.99 -9.02 -13.94
N GLN A 88 -5.67 -10.15 -13.79
CA GLN A 88 -5.04 -11.47 -13.87
C GLN A 88 -4.40 -11.71 -15.24
N GLU A 89 -5.04 -11.27 -16.33
CA GLU A 89 -4.48 -11.33 -17.67
C GLU A 89 -3.22 -10.47 -17.82
N ILE A 90 -3.22 -9.24 -17.28
CA ILE A 90 -2.05 -8.35 -17.29
C ILE A 90 -0.87 -9.01 -16.55
N ILE A 91 -1.11 -9.52 -15.34
CA ILE A 91 -0.09 -10.19 -14.53
C ILE A 91 0.45 -11.44 -15.25
N ALA A 92 -0.42 -12.22 -15.87
CA ALA A 92 -0.01 -13.42 -16.63
C ALA A 92 0.76 -13.09 -17.91
N ALA A 93 0.48 -11.95 -18.55
CA ALA A 93 1.15 -11.51 -19.78
C ALA A 93 2.53 -10.91 -19.53
N PHE A 94 2.77 -10.33 -18.35
CA PHE A 94 4.02 -9.65 -18.02
C PHE A 94 4.67 -10.17 -16.72
N PRO A 95 4.90 -11.50 -16.58
CA PRO A 95 5.45 -12.05 -15.36
C PRO A 95 6.89 -11.57 -15.16
N LEU A 96 7.23 -11.23 -13.92
CA LEU A 96 8.54 -10.77 -13.46
C LEU A 96 9.04 -9.48 -14.14
N THR A 97 8.14 -8.69 -14.73
CA THR A 97 8.48 -7.39 -15.31
C THR A 97 8.10 -6.22 -14.39
N ARG A 98 8.56 -5.02 -14.74
CA ARG A 98 8.17 -3.79 -14.05
C ARG A 98 6.69 -3.48 -14.19
N VAL A 99 6.05 -3.92 -15.27
CA VAL A 99 4.61 -3.75 -15.47
C VAL A 99 3.83 -4.58 -14.47
N GLU A 100 4.22 -5.83 -14.21
CA GLU A 100 3.61 -6.63 -13.14
C GLU A 100 3.74 -5.90 -11.79
N LEU A 101 4.94 -5.43 -11.44
CA LEU A 101 5.17 -4.72 -10.18
C LEU A 101 4.27 -3.47 -10.06
N LEU A 102 4.20 -2.65 -11.10
CA LEU A 102 3.34 -1.47 -11.15
C LEU A 102 1.87 -1.83 -11.02
N ALA A 103 1.38 -2.82 -11.78
CA ALA A 103 -0.01 -3.24 -11.75
C ALA A 103 -0.43 -3.76 -10.37
N ARG A 104 0.45 -4.51 -9.68
CA ARG A 104 0.24 -4.92 -8.28
C ARG A 104 0.17 -3.71 -7.35
N ARG A 105 1.10 -2.76 -7.45
CA ARG A 105 1.12 -1.58 -6.57
C ARG A 105 -0.04 -0.62 -6.79
N VAL A 106 -0.50 -0.46 -8.04
CA VAL A 106 -1.71 0.30 -8.33
C VAL A 106 -2.93 -0.37 -7.71
N LYS A 107 -3.02 -1.71 -7.80
CA LYS A 107 -4.10 -2.47 -7.16
C LYS A 107 -4.06 -2.36 -5.63
N ASP A 108 -2.89 -2.51 -5.02
CA ASP A 108 -2.71 -2.34 -3.58
C ASP A 108 -3.17 -0.94 -3.13
N LEU A 109 -2.77 0.10 -3.87
CA LEU A 109 -3.15 1.48 -3.56
C LEU A 109 -4.66 1.72 -3.71
N LEU A 110 -5.29 1.14 -4.73
CA LEU A 110 -6.75 1.18 -4.90
C LEU A 110 -7.45 0.53 -3.70
N ALA A 111 -7.00 -0.64 -3.27
CA ALA A 111 -7.52 -1.33 -2.09
C ALA A 111 -7.34 -0.50 -0.81
N ASP A 112 -6.15 0.05 -0.57
CA ASP A 112 -5.84 0.81 0.63
C ASP A 112 -6.60 2.14 0.72
N THR A 113 -6.92 2.75 -0.42
CA THR A 113 -7.61 4.06 -0.50
C THR A 113 -9.13 3.95 -0.71
N HIS A 114 -9.63 2.75 -1.03
CA HIS A 114 -11.05 2.47 -1.23
C HIS A 114 -11.90 2.93 -0.01
N PRO A 115 -13.17 3.34 -0.18
CA PRO A 115 -14.08 3.71 0.93
C PRO A 115 -14.13 2.70 2.11
N SER A 116 -13.97 1.41 1.83
CA SER A 116 -13.92 0.32 2.82
C SER A 116 -12.50 -0.10 3.23
N GLY A 117 -11.48 0.51 2.64
CA GLY A 117 -10.08 0.10 2.72
C GLY A 117 -9.31 0.65 3.92
N THR A 118 -8.00 0.41 3.89
CA THR A 118 -7.02 0.69 4.96
C THR A 118 -7.08 2.12 5.47
N LEU A 119 -6.90 3.12 4.59
CA LEU A 119 -6.80 4.52 5.01
C LEU A 119 -8.12 5.08 5.55
N ARG A 120 -9.25 4.53 5.10
CA ARG A 120 -10.57 4.92 5.63
C ARG A 120 -10.80 4.36 7.01
N TRP A 121 -10.35 3.15 7.28
CA TRP A 121 -10.32 2.64 8.65
C TRP A 121 -9.39 3.48 9.53
N VAL A 122 -8.17 3.77 9.07
CA VAL A 122 -7.21 4.63 9.80
C VAL A 122 -7.84 5.99 10.14
N LEU A 123 -8.56 6.60 9.20
CA LEU A 123 -9.27 7.87 9.39
C LEU A 123 -10.41 7.75 10.42
N ARG A 124 -11.26 6.71 10.31
CA ARG A 124 -12.39 6.49 11.24
C ARG A 124 -11.91 6.29 12.67
N GLU A 125 -10.88 5.47 12.86
CA GLU A 125 -10.32 5.17 14.18
C GLU A 125 -9.37 6.26 14.67
N ARG A 126 -9.02 7.23 13.82
CA ARG A 126 -7.93 8.20 14.05
C ARG A 126 -6.65 7.50 14.55
N SER A 127 -6.33 6.37 13.91
CA SER A 127 -5.22 5.51 14.31
C SER A 127 -3.90 6.11 13.87
N LEU A 128 -3.26 6.92 14.73
CA LEU A 128 -1.94 7.48 14.44
C LEU A 128 -0.92 6.37 14.18
N ALA A 129 -0.97 5.29 14.97
CA ALA A 129 -0.12 4.12 14.76
C ALA A 129 -0.36 3.48 13.38
N GLY A 130 -1.61 3.37 12.95
CA GLY A 130 -1.97 2.82 11.64
C GLY A 130 -1.44 3.67 10.48
N LEU A 131 -1.67 5.00 10.54
CA LEU A 131 -1.17 5.94 9.54
C LEU A 131 0.37 5.91 9.46
N ALA A 132 1.02 5.93 10.62
CA ALA A 132 2.46 5.95 10.72
C ALA A 132 3.11 4.62 10.27
N LEU A 133 2.50 3.46 10.57
CA LEU A 133 2.95 2.16 10.03
C LEU A 133 2.78 2.09 8.51
N HIS A 134 1.64 2.52 7.99
CA HIS A 134 1.38 2.54 6.55
C HIS A 134 2.42 3.41 5.83
N ALA A 135 2.73 4.59 6.37
CA ALA A 135 3.78 5.46 5.86
C ALA A 135 5.20 4.91 6.06
N ALA A 136 5.50 4.22 7.16
CA ALA A 136 6.82 3.66 7.42
C ALA A 136 7.18 2.56 6.43
N PHE A 137 6.21 1.70 6.10
CA PHE A 137 6.41 0.52 5.28
C PHE A 137 6.03 0.69 3.80
N ALA A 138 5.60 1.88 3.38
CA ALA A 138 5.47 2.23 1.98
C ALA A 138 6.85 2.14 1.28
N ASP A 139 6.93 1.28 0.26
CA ASP A 139 8.11 1.15 -0.58
C ASP A 139 8.25 2.36 -1.54
N ARG A 140 9.34 2.40 -2.30
CA ARG A 140 9.62 3.52 -3.22
C ARG A 140 8.55 3.68 -4.30
N VAL A 141 8.00 2.58 -4.81
CA VAL A 141 6.97 2.59 -5.86
C VAL A 141 5.66 3.12 -5.29
N THR A 142 5.25 2.62 -4.12
CA THR A 142 4.07 3.12 -3.41
C THR A 142 4.18 4.61 -3.12
N ARG A 143 5.33 5.11 -2.64
CA ARG A 143 5.52 6.55 -2.37
C ARG A 143 5.41 7.41 -3.62
N ALA A 144 5.94 6.93 -4.74
CA ALA A 144 5.87 7.67 -5.99
C ALA A 144 4.47 7.65 -6.61
N LEU A 145 3.70 6.58 -6.43
CA LEU A 145 2.29 6.51 -6.80
C LEU A 145 1.38 7.29 -5.83
N PHE A 146 1.81 7.47 -4.58
CA PHE A 146 1.05 8.15 -3.54
C PHE A 146 1.89 9.19 -2.76
N PRO A 147 2.27 10.31 -3.42
CA PRO A 147 3.14 11.33 -2.83
C PRO A 147 2.53 12.02 -1.60
N GLY A 148 1.19 12.04 -1.50
CA GLY A 148 0.47 12.66 -0.37
C GLY A 148 0.63 11.95 0.97
N LEU A 149 1.11 10.69 0.99
CA LEU A 149 1.18 9.87 2.20
C LEU A 149 2.08 10.47 3.29
N THR A 150 3.27 10.94 2.91
CA THR A 150 4.20 11.55 3.88
C THR A 150 3.62 12.86 4.41
N ALA A 151 3.10 13.71 3.52
CA ALA A 151 2.56 15.02 3.88
C ALA A 151 1.35 14.91 4.83
N CYS A 152 0.45 13.94 4.62
CA CYS A 152 -0.69 13.78 5.52
C CYS A 152 -0.28 13.25 6.90
N LEU A 153 0.72 12.36 6.98
CA LEU A 153 1.28 11.95 8.28
C LEU A 153 1.90 13.14 9.02
N GLU A 154 2.68 13.97 8.32
CA GLU A 154 3.28 15.16 8.93
C GLU A 154 2.24 16.15 9.42
N SER A 155 1.17 16.38 8.64
CA SER A 155 0.05 17.22 9.06
C SER A 155 -0.57 16.73 10.37
N VAL A 156 -0.88 15.43 10.46
CA VAL A 156 -1.45 14.83 11.68
C VAL A 156 -0.48 14.94 12.85
N LEU A 157 0.80 14.69 12.66
CA LEU A 157 1.80 14.77 13.73
C LEU A 157 2.00 16.18 14.26
N LEU A 158 1.93 17.20 13.40
CA LEU A 158 2.19 18.60 13.78
C LEU A 158 0.94 19.31 14.29
N THR A 159 -0.22 19.01 13.72
CA THR A 159 -1.44 19.81 13.92
C THR A 159 -2.62 19.00 14.46
N GLY A 160 -2.57 17.68 14.39
CA GLY A 160 -3.71 16.81 14.66
C GLY A 160 -4.79 16.85 13.58
N ASP A 161 -4.56 17.48 12.42
CA ASP A 161 -5.54 17.58 11.34
C ASP A 161 -5.68 16.28 10.53
N TRP A 162 -6.77 15.56 10.78
CA TRP A 162 -7.13 14.35 10.05
C TRP A 162 -7.79 14.61 8.70
N SER A 163 -8.18 15.85 8.39
CA SER A 163 -8.76 16.19 7.09
C SER A 163 -7.75 15.97 5.95
N ALA A 164 -6.47 16.21 6.22
CA ALA A 164 -5.36 15.92 5.31
C ALA A 164 -5.29 14.43 4.93
N VAL A 165 -5.62 13.52 5.84
CA VAL A 165 -5.63 12.07 5.57
C VAL A 165 -6.79 11.71 4.64
N SER A 166 -7.98 12.30 4.85
CA SER A 166 -9.12 12.07 3.96
C SER A 166 -8.82 12.54 2.54
N GLN A 167 -8.30 13.77 2.41
CA GLN A 167 -7.96 14.36 1.11
C GLN A 167 -6.86 13.56 0.41
N ALA A 168 -5.84 13.11 1.14
CA ALA A 168 -4.79 12.26 0.59
C ALA A 168 -5.35 10.91 0.11
N ALA A 169 -6.24 10.28 0.88
CA ALA A 169 -6.88 9.03 0.46
C ALA A 169 -7.76 9.21 -0.79
N ASP A 170 -8.54 10.31 -0.88
CA ASP A 170 -9.35 10.63 -2.06
C ASP A 170 -8.47 10.86 -3.30
N ALA A 171 -7.42 11.67 -3.15
CA ALA A 171 -6.49 11.97 -4.24
C ALA A 171 -5.70 10.73 -4.68
N GLY A 172 -5.24 9.92 -3.72
CA GLY A 172 -4.54 8.66 -3.95
C GLY A 172 -5.40 7.66 -4.72
N HIS A 173 -6.67 7.50 -4.30
CA HIS A 173 -7.62 6.64 -5.00
C HIS A 173 -7.83 7.09 -6.45
N GLY A 174 -8.11 8.39 -6.65
CA GLY A 174 -8.31 8.93 -7.99
C GLY A 174 -7.08 8.82 -8.89
N ALA A 175 -5.87 8.97 -8.34
CA ALA A 175 -4.62 8.75 -9.08
C ALA A 175 -4.44 7.28 -9.46
N ALA A 176 -4.65 6.36 -8.52
CA ALA A 176 -4.55 4.93 -8.75
C ALA A 176 -5.56 4.45 -9.80
N ALA A 177 -6.80 4.94 -9.76
CA ALA A 177 -7.83 4.63 -10.76
C ALA A 177 -7.42 5.07 -12.17
N ARG A 178 -6.85 6.28 -12.31
CA ARG A 178 -6.29 6.74 -13.60
C ARG A 178 -5.14 5.87 -14.09
N HIS A 179 -4.28 5.38 -13.18
CA HIS A 179 -3.21 4.45 -13.54
C HIS A 179 -3.75 3.09 -13.97
N ALA A 180 -4.74 2.54 -13.27
CA ALA A 180 -5.40 1.29 -13.61
C ALA A 180 -6.07 1.38 -14.99
N ALA A 181 -6.79 2.47 -15.26
CA ALA A 181 -7.39 2.74 -16.57
C ALA A 181 -6.33 2.82 -17.68
N ALA A 182 -5.24 3.56 -17.48
CA ALA A 182 -4.17 3.68 -18.46
C ALA A 182 -3.49 2.33 -18.77
N ILE A 183 -3.19 1.53 -17.74
CA ILE A 183 -2.63 0.18 -17.91
C ILE A 183 -3.62 -0.69 -18.71
N SER A 184 -4.89 -0.68 -18.33
CA SER A 184 -5.96 -1.47 -18.96
C SER A 184 -6.17 -1.10 -20.42
N GLU A 185 -6.19 0.19 -20.75
CA GLU A 185 -6.34 0.68 -22.12
C GLU A 185 -5.19 0.25 -23.02
N ILE A 186 -3.95 0.42 -22.55
CA ILE A 186 -2.74 0.07 -23.32
C ILE A 186 -2.69 -1.45 -23.54
N PHE A 187 -2.99 -2.23 -22.51
CA PHE A 187 -3.02 -3.69 -22.61
C PHE A 187 -4.10 -4.19 -23.58
N CYS A 188 -5.34 -3.67 -23.45
CA CYS A 188 -6.44 -4.02 -24.35
C CYS A 188 -6.13 -3.64 -25.81
N ASP A 189 -5.48 -2.49 -26.05
CA ASP A 189 -5.04 -2.09 -27.38
C ASP A 189 -3.99 -3.04 -27.96
N GLY A 190 -3.01 -3.47 -27.16
CA GLY A 190 -2.04 -4.50 -27.57
C GLY A 190 -2.72 -5.83 -27.93
N LYS A 191 -3.66 -6.30 -27.10
CA LYS A 191 -4.46 -7.51 -27.39
C LYS A 191 -5.23 -7.38 -28.70
N ARG A 192 -5.92 -6.25 -28.94
CA ARG A 192 -6.68 -6.03 -30.18
C ARG A 192 -5.80 -6.04 -31.44
N ARG A 193 -4.55 -5.58 -31.32
CA ARG A 193 -3.57 -5.59 -32.42
C ARG A 193 -2.82 -6.92 -32.55
N ASN A 194 -3.07 -7.86 -31.64
CA ASN A 194 -2.31 -9.11 -31.50
C ASN A 194 -0.79 -8.87 -31.36
N ASP A 195 -0.41 -7.79 -30.67
CA ASP A 195 0.97 -7.39 -30.46
C ASP A 195 1.16 -6.85 -29.03
N LEU A 196 1.81 -7.67 -28.20
CA LEU A 196 2.20 -7.30 -26.84
C LEU A 196 3.66 -6.82 -26.75
N SER A 197 4.45 -6.97 -27.82
CA SER A 197 5.91 -6.74 -27.81
C SER A 197 6.31 -5.29 -27.52
N GLY A 198 5.38 -4.34 -27.67
CA GLY A 198 5.56 -2.92 -27.31
C GLY A 198 4.69 -2.42 -26.15
N VAL A 199 3.85 -3.27 -25.54
CA VAL A 199 2.92 -2.83 -24.48
C VAL A 199 3.67 -2.42 -23.22
N GLU A 200 4.69 -3.19 -22.82
CA GLU A 200 5.48 -2.91 -21.64
C GLU A 200 6.11 -1.52 -21.69
N ALA A 201 6.86 -1.23 -22.76
CA ALA A 201 7.49 0.08 -22.95
C ALA A 201 6.48 1.24 -23.02
N ARG A 202 5.24 1.00 -23.49
CA ARG A 202 4.18 2.02 -23.50
C ARG A 202 3.64 2.29 -22.11
N ILE A 203 3.39 1.25 -21.31
CA ILE A 203 2.96 1.38 -19.91
C ILE A 203 4.05 2.09 -19.11
N GLU A 204 5.30 1.66 -19.26
CA GLU A 204 6.43 2.29 -18.60
C GLU A 204 6.63 3.74 -19.02
N ARG A 205 6.48 4.10 -20.30
CA ARG A 205 6.55 5.53 -20.67
C ARG A 205 5.40 6.35 -20.08
N ARG A 206 4.22 5.75 -19.93
CA ARG A 206 3.03 6.43 -19.40
C ARG A 206 3.10 6.62 -17.88
N LEU A 207 3.68 5.66 -17.16
CA LEU A 207 3.77 5.64 -15.70
C LEU A 207 5.20 5.89 -15.17
N GLY A 208 6.20 5.99 -16.04
CA GLY A 208 7.63 5.95 -15.69
C GLY A 208 8.13 7.16 -14.92
N GLY A 209 7.39 8.28 -14.97
CA GLY A 209 7.62 9.41 -14.05
C GLY A 209 7.42 9.02 -12.58
N CYS A 210 6.60 8.00 -12.30
CA CYS A 210 6.39 7.45 -10.96
C CYS A 210 7.51 6.45 -10.55
N LEU A 211 8.50 6.18 -11.39
CA LEU A 211 9.58 5.22 -11.09
C LEU A 211 10.98 5.77 -11.31
N ALA A 212 11.10 7.04 -11.74
CA ALA A 212 12.40 7.69 -11.84
C ALA A 212 13.01 7.80 -10.43
N PRO A 213 14.29 7.47 -10.24
CA PRO A 213 14.97 7.79 -9.00
C PRO A 213 14.91 9.31 -8.79
N GLU A 214 14.55 9.75 -7.58
CA GLU A 214 14.80 11.14 -7.18
C GLU A 214 16.29 11.42 -7.36
N ASN A 215 16.62 12.44 -8.14
CA ASN A 215 17.99 12.93 -8.31
C ASN A 215 18.52 13.53 -7.02
#